data_AF-A0A351TM12-F1
#
_entry.id   AF-A0A351TM12-F1
#
_cell.length_a   1.000
_cell.length_b   1.000
_cell.length_c   1.000
_cell.angle_alpha   90.00
_cell.angle_beta   90.00
_cell.angle_gamma   90.00
#
_symmetry.space_group_name_H-M   'P 1'
#
loop_
_entity.id
_entity.type
_entity.pdbx_description
1 polymer ?
#
loop_
_entity_poly.entity_id
_entity_poly.type
_entity_poly.pdbx_seq_one_letter_code
_entity_poly.pdbx_strand_id
1 'polypeptide(L)'
;NAEPDMIYSGCNCGNCHLTILPTGDIYACRRLKSRVGNVFTDRIADVWTGKNMENYREYGKFEKCAKCELLRFCRGCPAVAYGTNGDFYGADPQCWKEC
;
A
#
# COMPACT_ATOMS: atom_id res chain seq x y z
N ASN A 1 -16.39 3.19 -20.23
CA ASN A 1 -17.18 3.72 -19.09
C ASN A 1 -17.05 2.76 -17.93
N ALA A 2 -17.25 3.22 -16.69
CA ALA A 2 -17.19 2.35 -15.51
C ALA A 2 -18.54 1.63 -15.33
N GLU A 3 -18.51 0.31 -15.29
CA GLU A 3 -19.66 -0.56 -15.02
C GLU A 3 -20.06 -0.55 -13.53
N PRO A 4 -21.36 -0.65 -13.22
CA PRO A 4 -21.86 -0.84 -11.86
C PRO A 4 -21.24 -2.08 -11.19
N ASP A 5 -20.99 -1.99 -9.88
CA ASP A 5 -20.49 -3.08 -9.01
C ASP A 5 -19.12 -3.67 -9.37
N MET A 6 -18.42 -3.11 -10.35
CA MET A 6 -17.08 -3.54 -10.74
C MET A 6 -15.99 -2.78 -9.97
N ILE A 7 -15.07 -3.52 -9.35
CA ILE A 7 -13.93 -2.94 -8.62
C ILE A 7 -12.76 -2.75 -9.58
N TYR A 8 -12.39 -1.48 -9.83
CA TYR A 8 -11.31 -1.12 -10.76
C TYR A 8 -9.96 -0.85 -10.08
N SER A 9 -9.98 -0.44 -8.81
CA SER A 9 -8.78 -0.02 -8.08
C SER A 9 -8.98 -0.11 -6.58
N GLY A 10 -7.88 0.02 -5.84
CA GLY A 10 -7.82 -0.09 -4.39
C GLY A 10 -6.61 0.66 -3.85
N CYS A 11 -5.97 0.11 -2.82
CA CYS A 11 -4.81 0.77 -2.24
C CYS A 11 -3.63 0.80 -3.24
N ASN A 12 -3.03 1.99 -3.32
CA ASN A 12 -1.91 2.30 -4.21
C ASN A 12 -0.57 2.43 -3.51
N CYS A 13 -0.52 2.14 -2.20
CA CYS A 13 0.70 2.16 -1.39
C CYS A 13 1.79 1.33 -2.06
N GLY A 14 2.88 1.98 -2.48
CA GLY A 14 3.98 1.35 -3.18
C GLY A 14 3.64 0.69 -4.51
N ASN A 15 2.44 0.88 -5.09
CA ASN A 15 2.06 0.30 -6.38
C ASN A 15 2.02 1.37 -7.49
N CYS A 16 1.27 2.44 -7.29
CA CYS A 16 1.11 3.49 -8.31
C CYS A 16 1.51 4.89 -7.84
N HIS A 17 1.88 5.04 -6.56
CA HIS A 17 2.32 6.32 -6.03
C HIS A 17 3.46 6.19 -5.02
N LEU A 18 4.15 7.31 -4.84
CA LEU A 18 4.99 7.62 -3.70
C LEU A 18 4.69 9.08 -3.31
N THR A 19 5.01 9.46 -2.08
CA THR A 19 4.85 10.84 -1.61
C THR A 19 6.20 11.41 -1.21
N ILE A 20 6.50 12.64 -1.62
CA ILE A 20 7.70 13.37 -1.22
C ILE A 20 7.27 14.53 -0.32
N LEU A 21 7.86 14.62 0.87
CA LEU A 21 7.63 15.75 1.78
C LEU A 21 8.61 16.90 1.49
N PRO A 22 8.35 18.13 1.98
CA PRO A 22 9.27 19.26 1.81
C PRO A 22 10.67 19.03 2.39
N THR A 23 10.82 18.10 3.34
CA THR A 23 12.12 17.65 3.87
C THR A 23 12.92 16.79 2.89
N GLY A 24 12.32 16.46 1.74
CA GLY A 24 12.87 15.53 0.76
C GLY A 24 12.57 14.05 1.06
N ASP A 25 11.99 13.74 2.23
CA ASP A 25 11.70 12.36 2.59
C ASP A 25 10.64 11.74 1.67
N ILE A 26 10.94 10.54 1.17
CA ILE A 26 10.09 9.76 0.28
C ILE A 26 9.35 8.71 1.11
N TYR A 27 8.04 8.62 0.91
CA TYR A 27 7.14 7.68 1.58
C TYR A 27 6.39 6.80 0.56
N ALA A 28 6.18 5.53 0.89
CA ALA A 28 5.36 4.62 0.08
C ALA A 28 3.86 4.99 0.13
N CYS A 29 3.40 5.49 1.29
CA CYS A 29 2.08 6.08 1.46
C CYS A 29 2.13 7.19 2.52
N ARG A 30 1.58 8.37 2.21
CA ARG A 30 1.50 9.50 3.15
C ARG A 30 0.78 9.18 4.45
N ARG A 31 -0.18 8.25 4.43
CA ARG A 31 -1.03 7.90 5.61
C ARG A 31 -0.36 6.90 6.56
N LEU A 32 0.80 6.37 6.18
CA LEU A 32 1.53 5.39 6.96
C LEU A 32 2.94 5.91 7.26
N LYS A 33 3.51 5.52 8.41
CA LYS A 33 4.93 5.75 8.72
C LYS A 33 5.83 4.86 7.85
N SER A 34 5.87 5.17 6.54
CA SER A 34 6.45 4.34 5.48
C SER A 34 7.58 5.03 4.72
N ARG A 35 8.51 5.63 5.46
CA ARG A 35 9.66 6.32 4.86
C ARG A 35 10.56 5.30 4.15
N VAL A 36 10.82 5.51 2.87
CA VAL A 36 11.59 4.59 2.00
C VAL A 36 12.91 5.18 1.50
N GLY A 37 13.11 6.49 1.60
CA GLY A 37 14.34 7.17 1.16
C GLY A 37 14.24 8.70 1.29
N ASN A 38 15.18 9.42 0.69
CA ASN A 38 15.18 10.88 0.57
C ASN A 38 15.64 11.33 -0.82
N VAL A 39 14.89 12.23 -1.46
CA VAL A 39 15.13 12.68 -2.85
C VAL A 39 16.43 13.46 -3.03
N PHE A 40 16.98 14.05 -1.97
CA PHE A 40 18.24 14.79 -2.03
C PHE A 40 19.47 13.87 -2.00
N THR A 41 19.33 12.62 -1.53
CA THR A 41 20.43 11.66 -1.41
C THR A 41 20.27 10.46 -2.34
N ASP A 42 19.03 10.08 -2.63
CA ASP A 42 18.70 8.84 -3.32
C ASP A 42 18.06 9.12 -4.68
N ARG A 43 18.42 8.32 -5.67
CA ARG A 43 17.75 8.33 -6.97
C ARG A 43 16.35 7.71 -6.83
N ILE A 44 15.32 8.46 -7.23
CA ILE A 44 13.91 8.04 -7.09
C ILE A 44 13.64 6.67 -7.72
N ALA A 45 14.22 6.38 -8.88
CA ALA A 45 14.06 5.09 -9.55
C ALA A 45 14.56 3.92 -8.69
N ASP A 46 15.69 4.11 -8.00
CA ASP A 46 16.32 3.09 -7.18
C ASP A 46 15.54 2.89 -5.87
N VAL A 47 14.99 3.97 -5.31
CA VAL A 47 14.03 3.91 -4.19
C VAL A 47 12.77 3.17 -4.61
N TRP A 48 12.25 3.45 -5.81
CA TRP A 48 11.05 2.81 -6.33
C TRP A 48 11.22 1.31 -6.50
N THR A 49 12.31 0.82 -7.08
CA THR A 49 12.56 -0.63 -7.27
C THR A 49 13.36 -1.26 -6.11
N GLY A 50 13.62 -0.47 -5.06
CA GLY A 50 14.45 -0.87 -3.94
C GLY A 50 13.70 -1.69 -2.90
N LYS A 51 14.47 -2.43 -2.08
CA LYS A 51 13.92 -3.30 -1.01
C LYS A 51 12.95 -2.57 -0.07
N ASN A 52 13.22 -1.30 0.24
CA ASN A 52 12.35 -0.51 1.11
C ASN A 52 10.94 -0.35 0.54
N MET A 53 10.81 -0.20 -0.78
CA MET A 53 9.50 -0.13 -1.44
C MET A 53 8.88 -1.52 -1.63
N GLU A 54 9.69 -2.52 -1.98
CA GLU A 54 9.22 -3.91 -2.16
C GLU A 54 8.61 -4.51 -0.89
N ASN A 55 9.07 -4.08 0.30
CA ASN A 55 8.47 -4.47 1.57
C ASN A 55 6.99 -4.07 1.72
N TYR A 56 6.42 -3.25 0.83
CA TYR A 56 5.00 -2.90 0.79
C TYR A 56 4.24 -3.58 -0.36
N ARG A 57 4.94 -4.35 -1.20
CA ARG A 57 4.39 -5.07 -2.37
C ARG A 57 4.30 -6.59 -2.14
N GLU A 58 4.49 -7.07 -0.92
CA GLU A 58 4.39 -8.48 -0.57
C GLU A 58 2.92 -8.93 -0.41
N TYR A 59 2.18 -8.97 -1.52
CA TYR A 59 0.74 -9.22 -1.51
C TYR A 59 0.31 -10.58 -0.93
N GLY A 60 1.23 -11.55 -0.87
CA GLY A 60 0.99 -12.86 -0.24
C GLY A 60 0.95 -12.82 1.29
N LYS A 61 1.43 -11.75 1.94
CA LYS A 61 1.45 -11.62 3.40
C LYS A 61 0.14 -11.11 4.00
N PHE A 62 -0.79 -10.59 3.18
CA PHE A 62 -2.06 -10.09 3.69
C PHE A 62 -2.92 -11.20 4.27
N GLU A 63 -3.24 -11.14 5.56
CA GLU A 63 -3.91 -12.22 6.28
C GLU A 63 -5.21 -12.67 5.62
N LYS A 64 -6.11 -11.70 5.36
CA LYS A 64 -7.40 -11.94 4.70
C LYS A 64 -7.30 -11.83 3.18
N CYS A 65 -6.65 -10.77 2.69
CA CYS A 65 -6.70 -10.44 1.28
C CYS A 65 -5.94 -11.43 0.38
N ALA A 66 -4.91 -12.13 0.88
CA ALA A 66 -4.13 -13.07 0.08
C ALA A 66 -4.96 -14.22 -0.51
N LYS A 67 -6.10 -14.56 0.12
CA LYS A 67 -7.03 -15.60 -0.35
C LYS A 67 -8.25 -15.01 -1.08
N CYS A 68 -8.32 -13.69 -1.20
CA CYS A 68 -9.49 -13.01 -1.73
C CYS A 68 -9.42 -12.87 -3.26
N GLU A 69 -10.54 -13.06 -3.95
CA GLU A 69 -10.63 -12.88 -5.41
C GLU A 69 -10.25 -11.45 -5.86
N LEU A 70 -10.41 -10.47 -4.98
CA LEU A 70 -10.11 -9.06 -5.22
C LEU A 70 -8.65 -8.67 -4.93
N LEU A 71 -7.74 -9.63 -4.66
CA LEU A 71 -6.33 -9.38 -4.33
C LEU A 71 -5.62 -8.47 -5.34
N ARG A 72 -5.93 -8.60 -6.63
CA ARG A 72 -5.31 -7.78 -7.69
C ARG A 72 -5.81 -6.34 -7.72
N PHE A 73 -6.94 -6.05 -7.09
CA PHE A 73 -7.61 -4.76 -7.19
C PHE A 73 -7.65 -4.01 -5.86
N CYS A 74 -8.20 -4.61 -4.80
CA CYS A 74 -8.56 -3.90 -3.57
C CYS A 74 -7.44 -3.89 -2.51
N ARG A 75 -7.15 -5.08 -1.93
CA ARG A 75 -6.19 -5.32 -0.83
C ARG A 75 -6.48 -4.60 0.50
N GLY A 76 -7.64 -3.93 0.63
CA GLY A 76 -7.93 -3.08 1.79
C GLY A 76 -6.99 -1.88 1.90
N CYS A 77 -7.12 -1.10 2.97
CA CYS A 77 -6.23 0.01 3.29
C CYS A 77 -5.24 -0.40 4.40
N PRO A 78 -3.96 -0.67 4.08
CA PRO A 78 -2.96 -1.05 5.08
C PRO A 78 -2.71 0.02 6.16
N ALA A 79 -2.96 1.30 5.84
CA ALA A 79 -2.85 2.38 6.80
C ALA A 79 -3.96 2.34 7.87
N VAL A 80 -5.16 1.88 7.51
CA VAL A 80 -6.28 1.70 8.45
C VAL A 80 -6.05 0.46 9.31
N ALA A 81 -5.61 -0.65 8.71
CA ALA A 81 -5.20 -1.84 9.44
C ALA A 81 -4.14 -1.48 10.50
N TYR A 82 -3.00 -0.92 10.07
CA TYR A 82 -1.93 -0.51 10.98
C TYR A 82 -2.37 0.47 12.06
N GLY A 83 -3.25 1.44 11.73
CA GLY A 83 -3.79 2.37 12.72
C GLY A 83 -4.70 1.72 13.77
N THR A 84 -5.29 0.57 13.45
CA THR A 84 -6.25 -0.14 14.32
C THR A 84 -5.58 -1.21 15.17
N ASN A 85 -4.74 -2.05 14.56
CA ASN A 85 -4.15 -3.22 15.20
C ASN A 85 -2.60 -3.21 15.22
N GLY A 86 -1.97 -2.19 14.63
CA GLY A 86 -0.52 -2.10 14.51
C GLY A 86 0.07 -3.00 13.42
N ASP A 87 -0.75 -3.69 12.63
CA ASP A 87 -0.31 -4.58 11.57
C ASP A 87 -0.67 -4.02 10.18
N PHE A 88 0.35 -3.85 9.33
CA PHE A 88 0.18 -3.43 7.95
C PHE A 88 -0.48 -4.52 7.09
N TYR A 89 -0.17 -5.78 7.36
CA TYR A 89 -0.65 -6.94 6.60
C TYR A 89 -1.94 -7.54 7.16
N GLY A 90 -2.43 -6.98 8.26
CA GLY A 90 -3.69 -7.39 8.89
C GLY A 90 -4.91 -7.06 8.04
N ALA A 91 -6.04 -7.63 8.43
CA ALA A 91 -7.32 -7.34 7.79
C ALA A 91 -7.76 -5.88 8.03
N ASP A 92 -8.16 -5.19 6.97
CA ASP A 92 -8.79 -3.87 7.08
C ASP A 92 -10.17 -4.01 7.75
N PRO A 93 -10.41 -3.38 8.92
CA PRO A 93 -11.68 -3.45 9.63
C PRO A 93 -12.86 -2.87 8.85
N GLN A 94 -12.61 -2.08 7.79
CA GLN A 94 -13.64 -1.51 6.92
C GLN A 94 -13.99 -2.43 5.74
N CYS A 95 -13.34 -3.58 5.62
CA CYS A 95 -13.55 -4.54 4.53
C CYS A 95 -14.94 -5.19 4.65
N TRP A 96 -15.79 -4.98 3.64
CA TRP A 96 -17.14 -5.58 3.55
C TRP A 96 -17.16 -6.98 2.92
N LYS A 97 -16.11 -7.35 2.16
CA LYS A 97 -16.07 -8.60 1.41
C LYS A 97 -15.70 -9.75 2.34
N GLU A 98 -16.47 -10.84 2.29
CA GLU A 98 -16.08 -12.10 2.89
C GLU A 98 -15.09 -12.85 1.97
N CYS A 99 -13.92 -13.09 2.55
CA CYS A 99 -12.84 -13.95 2.11
C CYS A 99 -12.21 -14.51 3.41
#